data_AF-C1GMK0-F1
#
_entry.id   AF-C1GMK0-F1
#
_cell.length_a   1.000
_cell.length_b   1.000
_cell.length_c   1.000
_cell.angle_alpha   90.00
_cell.angle_beta   90.00
_cell.angle_gamma   90.00
#
_symmetry.space_group_name_H-M   'P 1'
#
loop_
_entity.id
_entity.type
_entity.pdbx_description
1 polymer ?
#
loop_
_entity_poly.entity_id
_entity_poly.type
_entity_poly.pdbx_seq_one_letter_code
_entity_poly.pdbx_strand_id
1 'polypeptide(L)'
;MRFKNIINRDDLETERRKPVPWIANPTAPPSHRQNGQIIPEDKLETGTDVTIADSKTKRACTENKLPLFKKRNAAPIELFYDLFFVANLSSYTSTHEINTSSNLTAYVGYISLLWFVWLQNTFFDLRFYTDSVLSRLFTTLHLGVMAGFAILGPNFDPSASTANGREFWNMSLVLMTSRLILTFQYASIIWYIKGYKRTVFPTLLVIGTHFLTAMAYLGLAFTFTRTRRHSAFLAWYVIGAVEAIFMISISSFWRLLSFKGTAIVERFNGMTLIVLGEGVVGMAKAATRIAQGAADVTKTSIGLIICYILIIYFMYTIYFDQISEDRFGSIRQQIWAFLHFPLHMGILLTIEGSRGWILWSVSNQLINLATARADAVFQQTVPSRSTTLGEDWVDSLKLIVTFVSNRLRSPQQAPNFQPIYDRLLSMDLDDPNREKDLADLYKEFFNKLYSWVLRTFGIDLSALNGSGRQVLAQQNKQVSVKFHVLFAYFFIAAGVTLIFLASMHWFGKAHKTRGEVLSIIMTTLFGTGLALISIFIKVEERVGPGGSTPYTNFFESGWIVPTVVFTYGLVIAIDCFIVWVSHRRWRRRVT
;
A
#
# COMPACT_ATOMS: atom_id res chain seq x y z
N MET A 1 32.15 19.57 -29.45
CA MET A 1 31.44 18.99 -30.61
C MET A 1 31.85 19.74 -31.87
N ARG A 2 32.43 19.07 -32.87
CA ARG A 2 32.79 19.72 -34.15
C ARG A 2 31.56 19.79 -35.04
N PHE A 3 31.21 20.97 -35.54
CA PHE A 3 30.05 21.21 -36.44
C PHE A 3 30.02 20.31 -37.68
N LYS A 4 31.18 19.79 -38.13
CA LYS A 4 31.29 18.84 -39.24
C LYS A 4 30.53 17.52 -39.01
N ASN A 5 30.34 17.09 -37.76
CA ASN A 5 29.60 15.86 -37.45
C ASN A 5 28.07 16.03 -37.53
N ILE A 6 27.57 17.26 -37.66
CA ILE A 6 26.12 17.54 -37.78
C ILE A 6 25.63 17.36 -39.22
N ILE A 7 26.52 17.54 -40.21
CA ILE A 7 26.17 17.62 -41.63
C ILE A 7 26.50 16.31 -42.39
N ASN A 8 27.24 15.38 -41.76
CA ASN A 8 27.64 14.15 -42.43
C ASN A 8 26.44 13.19 -42.55
N ARG A 9 25.79 13.21 -43.72
CA ARG A 9 24.60 12.40 -44.04
C ARG A 9 24.85 10.90 -44.00
N ASP A 10 26.11 10.48 -44.12
CA ASP A 10 26.58 9.09 -44.20
C ASP A 10 27.58 8.78 -43.08
N ASP A 11 27.33 9.34 -41.89
CA ASP A 11 28.06 8.93 -40.69
C ASP A 11 27.63 7.49 -40.33
N LEU A 12 28.55 6.55 -40.56
CA LEU A 12 28.42 5.11 -40.27
C LEU A 12 28.70 4.79 -38.80
N GLU A 13 29.32 5.72 -38.06
CA GLU A 13 29.64 5.55 -36.63
C GLU A 13 28.49 6.02 -35.72
N THR A 14 27.56 6.84 -36.23
CA THR A 14 26.36 7.21 -35.47
C THR A 14 25.32 6.10 -35.52
N GLU A 15 25.11 5.46 -34.36
CA GLU A 15 24.05 4.47 -34.16
C GLU A 15 22.67 5.12 -34.40
N ARG A 16 22.13 4.97 -35.62
CA ARG A 16 20.82 5.51 -35.98
C ARG A 16 19.73 4.68 -35.32
N ARG A 17 18.85 5.33 -34.53
CA ARG A 17 17.67 4.67 -34.00
C ARG A 17 16.80 4.14 -35.14
N LYS A 18 16.59 2.82 -35.16
CA LYS A 18 15.64 2.19 -36.08
C LYS A 18 14.24 2.78 -35.87
N PRO A 19 13.50 3.09 -36.95
CA PRO A 19 12.13 3.59 -36.83
C PRO A 19 11.27 2.55 -36.12
N VAL A 20 10.42 2.99 -35.20
CA VAL A 20 9.48 2.10 -34.52
C VAL A 20 8.42 1.62 -35.50
N PRO A 21 8.14 0.31 -35.57
CA PRO A 21 7.11 -0.21 -36.44
C PRO A 21 5.73 0.28 -35.98
N TRP A 22 4.82 0.48 -36.95
CA TRP A 22 3.43 0.84 -36.66
C TRP A 22 2.74 -0.21 -35.77
N ILE A 23 2.92 -1.48 -36.12
CA ILE A 23 2.50 -2.63 -35.30
C ILE A 23 3.59 -3.70 -35.39
N ALA A 24 4.11 -4.13 -34.24
CA ALA A 24 5.17 -5.13 -34.17
C ALA A 24 4.59 -6.53 -33.98
N ASN A 25 5.21 -7.54 -34.64
CA ASN A 25 4.82 -8.93 -34.45
C ASN A 25 5.35 -9.46 -33.10
N PRO A 26 4.48 -9.92 -32.18
CA PRO A 26 4.90 -10.45 -30.88
C PRO A 26 5.51 -11.87 -30.95
N THR A 27 5.38 -12.58 -32.08
CA THR A 27 5.94 -13.93 -32.23
C THR A 27 7.42 -13.89 -32.63
N ALA A 28 8.25 -14.71 -31.99
CA ALA A 28 9.63 -14.97 -32.37
C ALA A 28 9.69 -15.80 -33.68
N PRO A 29 10.66 -15.54 -34.57
CA PRO A 29 10.88 -16.36 -35.75
C PRO A 29 11.24 -17.80 -35.36
N PRO A 30 10.87 -18.82 -36.17
CA PRO A 30 11.20 -20.20 -35.89
C PRO A 30 12.71 -20.44 -36.09
N SER A 31 13.51 -20.26 -35.04
CA SER A 31 14.92 -20.64 -35.07
C SER A 31 15.08 -22.16 -34.97
N HIS A 32 15.87 -22.74 -35.88
CA HIS A 32 16.26 -24.15 -35.85
C HIS A 32 17.01 -24.44 -34.55
N ARG A 33 16.51 -25.38 -33.74
CA ARG A 33 17.27 -25.94 -32.62
C ARG A 33 18.51 -26.65 -33.15
N GLN A 34 19.69 -26.08 -32.92
CA GLN A 34 20.90 -26.85 -32.66
C GLN A 34 21.59 -26.25 -31.42
N ASN A 35 21.66 -27.06 -30.36
CA ASN A 35 22.44 -26.89 -29.13
C ASN A 35 22.55 -25.48 -28.52
N GLY A 36 21.58 -25.14 -27.66
CA GLY A 36 21.86 -24.54 -26.33
C GLY A 36 22.56 -23.18 -26.23
N GLN A 37 22.86 -22.47 -27.32
CA GLN A 37 23.41 -21.12 -27.28
C GLN A 37 22.64 -20.17 -28.20
N ILE A 38 22.25 -19.02 -27.65
CA ILE A 38 21.61 -17.92 -28.39
C ILE A 38 22.72 -17.16 -29.11
N ILE A 39 22.79 -17.25 -30.44
CA ILE A 39 23.67 -16.42 -31.25
C ILE A 39 22.91 -15.11 -31.58
N PRO A 40 23.51 -13.92 -31.38
CA PRO A 40 22.93 -12.64 -31.78
C PRO A 40 22.72 -12.55 -33.31
N GLU A 41 21.70 -11.79 -33.71
CA GLU A 41 21.16 -11.67 -35.08
C GLU A 41 22.13 -11.09 -36.13
N ASP A 42 23.36 -10.71 -35.76
CA ASP A 42 24.35 -10.02 -36.62
C ASP A 42 25.26 -10.94 -37.47
N LYS A 43 25.04 -12.25 -37.50
CA LYS A 43 25.91 -13.19 -38.25
C LYS A 43 25.21 -14.05 -39.31
N LEU A 44 23.99 -13.71 -39.72
CA LEU A 44 23.20 -14.53 -40.64
C LEU A 44 23.01 -13.92 -42.03
N GLU A 45 23.97 -13.14 -42.52
CA GLU A 45 24.02 -12.74 -43.94
C GLU A 45 25.30 -13.30 -44.56
N THR A 46 25.27 -14.58 -44.95
CA THR A 46 26.08 -15.15 -46.05
C THR A 46 25.73 -16.64 -46.20
N GLY A 47 25.13 -17.03 -47.32
CA GLY A 47 24.89 -18.44 -47.64
C GLY A 47 23.72 -18.65 -48.59
N THR A 48 24.02 -18.66 -49.88
CA THR A 48 23.14 -18.85 -51.03
C THR A 48 22.65 -20.30 -51.19
N ASP A 49 21.48 -20.44 -51.83
CA ASP A 49 20.93 -21.61 -52.57
C ASP A 49 20.80 -22.98 -51.91
N VAL A 50 19.56 -23.43 -51.65
CA VAL A 50 19.09 -24.79 -52.00
C VAL A 50 17.60 -24.79 -52.40
N THR A 51 17.39 -25.45 -53.53
CA THR A 51 16.24 -25.74 -54.38
C THR A 51 14.94 -26.28 -53.75
N ILE A 52 13.84 -25.76 -54.32
CA ILE A 52 12.54 -26.36 -54.69
C ILE A 52 12.39 -27.87 -54.41
N ALA A 53 12.05 -28.27 -53.18
CA ALA A 53 11.49 -29.60 -52.87
C ALA A 53 10.78 -29.67 -51.49
N ASP A 54 10.06 -28.62 -51.05
CA ASP A 54 9.57 -28.58 -49.64
C ASP A 54 8.12 -28.08 -49.45
N SER A 55 7.29 -28.05 -50.50
CA SER A 55 5.92 -27.51 -50.40
C SER A 55 4.91 -28.50 -49.77
N LYS A 56 5.14 -29.81 -49.87
CA LYS A 56 4.27 -30.84 -49.25
C LYS A 56 4.67 -31.19 -47.81
N THR A 57 5.96 -31.14 -47.46
CA THR A 57 6.45 -31.44 -46.10
C THR A 57 6.27 -30.25 -45.15
N LYS A 58 6.34 -29.00 -45.64
CA LYS A 58 6.00 -27.81 -44.83
C LYS A 58 4.55 -27.79 -44.35
N ARG A 59 3.60 -28.32 -45.12
CA ARG A 59 2.17 -28.30 -44.75
C ARG A 59 1.84 -29.27 -43.60
N ALA A 60 2.50 -30.42 -43.53
CA ALA A 60 2.33 -31.39 -42.45
C ALA A 60 3.10 -31.01 -41.15
N CYS A 61 4.20 -30.27 -41.25
CA CYS A 61 5.01 -29.85 -40.09
C CYS A 61 4.48 -28.59 -39.36
N THR A 62 3.44 -27.94 -39.89
CA THR A 62 2.90 -26.69 -39.32
C THR A 62 1.81 -26.92 -38.27
N GLU A 63 1.16 -28.09 -38.22
CA GLU A 63 0.04 -28.35 -37.29
C GLU A 63 0.45 -28.47 -35.81
N ASN A 64 1.74 -28.66 -35.51
CA ASN A 64 2.23 -28.85 -34.13
C ASN A 64 3.27 -27.81 -33.67
N LYS A 65 3.57 -26.78 -34.47
CA LYS A 65 4.45 -25.69 -34.01
C LYS A 65 3.62 -24.66 -33.25
N LEU A 66 3.86 -24.52 -31.95
CA LEU A 66 3.29 -23.46 -31.14
C LEU A 66 4.06 -22.15 -31.41
N PRO A 67 3.40 -20.97 -31.43
CA PRO A 67 4.12 -19.71 -31.54
C PRO A 67 4.94 -19.48 -30.27
N LEU A 68 6.24 -19.23 -30.43
CA LEU A 68 7.09 -18.72 -29.37
C LEU A 68 6.92 -17.20 -29.35
N PHE A 69 6.57 -16.60 -28.21
CA PHE A 69 6.56 -15.14 -28.05
C PHE A 69 7.98 -14.65 -27.73
N LYS A 70 8.33 -13.42 -28.17
CA LYS A 70 9.62 -12.82 -27.82
C LYS A 70 9.71 -12.68 -26.29
N LYS A 71 10.70 -13.35 -25.69
CA LYS A 71 10.99 -13.23 -24.26
C LYS A 71 11.88 -12.02 -24.03
N ARG A 72 11.56 -11.20 -23.03
CA ARG A 72 12.23 -9.93 -22.77
C ARG A 72 12.25 -9.62 -21.27
N ASN A 73 13.24 -8.83 -20.85
CA ASN A 73 13.29 -8.16 -19.55
C ASN A 73 12.30 -6.99 -19.50
N ALA A 74 11.93 -6.55 -18.30
CA ALA A 74 10.95 -5.48 -18.09
C ALA A 74 11.29 -4.20 -18.87
N ALA A 75 10.28 -3.56 -19.45
CA ALA A 75 10.48 -2.31 -20.19
C ALA A 75 10.52 -1.07 -19.28
N PRO A 76 11.30 -0.02 -19.63
CA PRO A 76 11.25 1.23 -18.89
C PRO A 76 9.86 1.88 -18.88
N ILE A 77 9.11 1.76 -19.98
CA ILE A 77 7.72 2.26 -20.11
C ILE A 77 6.75 1.56 -19.17
N GLU A 78 7.04 0.30 -18.92
CA GLU A 78 6.33 -0.62 -18.07
C GLU A 78 6.49 -0.16 -16.61
N LEU A 79 7.72 0.19 -16.19
CA LEU A 79 8.00 0.82 -14.90
C LEU A 79 7.34 2.20 -14.80
N PHE A 80 7.39 2.99 -15.87
CA PHE A 80 6.77 4.31 -15.94
C PHE A 80 5.26 4.28 -15.66
N TYR A 81 4.55 3.26 -16.11
CA TYR A 81 3.14 3.04 -15.73
C TYR A 81 2.96 2.76 -14.24
N ASP A 82 3.86 1.96 -13.64
CA ASP A 82 3.84 1.64 -12.21
C ASP A 82 4.05 2.90 -11.33
N LEU A 83 4.77 3.92 -11.83
CA LEU A 83 4.89 5.22 -11.16
C LEU A 83 3.54 5.98 -11.07
N PHE A 84 2.67 5.86 -12.09
CA PHE A 84 1.33 6.47 -12.03
C PHE A 84 0.42 5.75 -11.04
N PHE A 85 0.58 4.44 -10.90
CA PHE A 85 -0.11 3.68 -9.86
C PHE A 85 0.22 4.23 -8.46
N VAL A 86 1.51 4.40 -8.13
CA VAL A 86 1.89 4.85 -6.79
C VAL A 86 1.53 6.32 -6.56
N ALA A 87 1.57 7.17 -7.60
CA ALA A 87 1.12 8.56 -7.50
C ALA A 87 -0.37 8.65 -7.11
N ASN A 88 -1.22 7.80 -7.72
CA ASN A 88 -2.63 7.68 -7.36
C ASN A 88 -2.83 7.27 -5.90
N LEU A 89 -2.04 6.30 -5.44
CA LEU A 89 -2.04 5.84 -4.06
C LEU A 89 -1.62 6.94 -3.08
N SER A 90 -0.55 7.68 -3.37
CA SER A 90 -0.04 8.75 -2.51
C SER A 90 -1.05 9.90 -2.39
N SER A 91 -1.70 10.28 -3.51
CA SER A 91 -2.75 11.30 -3.55
C SER A 91 -3.96 10.91 -2.69
N TYR A 92 -4.41 9.66 -2.81
CA TYR A 92 -5.52 9.15 -2.00
C TYR A 92 -5.17 9.14 -0.51
N THR A 93 -3.98 8.65 -0.17
CA THR A 93 -3.49 8.54 1.20
C THR A 93 -3.28 9.90 1.87
N SER A 94 -2.89 10.94 1.11
CA SER A 94 -2.78 12.30 1.64
C SER A 94 -4.12 12.97 1.92
N THR A 95 -5.19 12.52 1.28
CA THR A 95 -6.53 13.14 1.39
C THR A 95 -7.39 12.41 2.42
N HIS A 96 -7.24 11.09 2.56
CA HIS A 96 -8.05 10.27 3.45
C HIS A 96 -7.24 9.75 4.63
N GLU A 97 -7.43 10.36 5.80
CA GLU A 97 -6.93 9.80 7.04
C GLU A 97 -7.69 8.53 7.43
N ILE A 98 -6.95 7.46 7.74
CA ILE A 98 -7.49 6.18 8.22
C ILE A 98 -7.81 6.30 9.71
N ASN A 99 -8.88 7.03 10.03
CA ASN A 99 -9.28 7.28 11.41
C ASN A 99 -10.57 6.55 11.81
N THR A 100 -11.34 6.02 10.87
CA THR A 100 -12.62 5.35 11.15
C THR A 100 -12.67 4.01 10.41
N SER A 101 -13.43 3.04 10.91
CA SER A 101 -13.63 1.73 10.22
C SER A 101 -14.16 1.90 8.80
N SER A 102 -14.99 2.92 8.59
CA SER A 102 -15.44 3.33 7.26
C SER A 102 -14.27 3.72 6.36
N ASN A 103 -13.45 4.70 6.78
CA ASN A 103 -12.29 5.17 6.01
C ASN A 103 -11.27 4.06 5.76
N LEU A 104 -11.09 3.14 6.71
CA LEU A 104 -10.25 1.95 6.51
C LEU A 104 -10.80 1.06 5.39
N THR A 105 -12.12 0.82 5.38
CA THR A 105 -12.78 0.06 4.32
C THR A 105 -12.69 0.79 2.98
N ALA A 106 -12.82 2.11 2.98
CA ALA A 106 -12.63 2.97 1.81
C ALA A 106 -11.22 2.83 1.23
N TYR A 107 -10.21 2.90 2.09
CA TYR A 107 -8.80 2.76 1.74
C TYR A 107 -8.49 1.38 1.14
N VAL A 108 -8.89 0.31 1.81
CA VAL A 108 -8.74 -1.06 1.30
C VAL A 108 -9.47 -1.21 -0.03
N GLY A 109 -10.67 -0.65 -0.15
CA GLY A 109 -11.46 -0.65 -1.37
C GLY A 109 -10.76 0.03 -2.54
N TYR A 110 -10.31 1.28 -2.35
CA TYR A 110 -9.64 2.06 -3.40
C TYR A 110 -8.38 1.35 -3.91
N ILE A 111 -7.52 0.87 -3.00
CA ILE A 111 -6.31 0.13 -3.38
C ILE A 111 -6.66 -1.15 -4.12
N SER A 112 -7.71 -1.86 -3.71
CA SER A 112 -8.15 -3.08 -4.40
C SER A 112 -8.49 -2.82 -5.86
N LEU A 113 -9.25 -1.76 -6.14
CA LEU A 113 -9.61 -1.38 -7.52
C LEU A 113 -8.37 -1.03 -8.33
N LEU A 114 -7.50 -0.20 -7.77
CA LEU A 114 -6.27 0.23 -8.43
C LEU A 114 -5.36 -0.98 -8.72
N TRP A 115 -5.21 -1.90 -7.75
CA TRP A 115 -4.37 -3.09 -7.86
C TRP A 115 -4.89 -4.08 -8.89
N PHE A 116 -6.20 -4.34 -8.93
CA PHE A 116 -6.78 -5.22 -9.96
C PHE A 116 -6.75 -4.59 -11.36
N VAL A 117 -6.78 -3.26 -11.49
CA VAL A 117 -6.55 -2.60 -12.79
C VAL A 117 -5.10 -2.80 -13.23
N TRP A 118 -4.15 -2.52 -12.34
CA TRP A 118 -2.73 -2.71 -12.58
C TRP A 118 -2.40 -4.16 -12.95
N LEU A 119 -2.92 -5.14 -12.20
CA LEU A 119 -2.67 -6.56 -12.43
C LEU A 119 -3.02 -6.97 -13.87
N GLN A 120 -4.19 -6.57 -14.35
CA GLN A 120 -4.65 -6.95 -15.68
C GLN A 120 -3.81 -6.32 -16.80
N ASN A 121 -3.38 -5.08 -16.61
CA ASN A 121 -2.47 -4.43 -17.55
C ASN A 121 -1.10 -5.15 -17.57
N THR A 122 -0.54 -5.42 -16.39
CA THR A 122 0.74 -6.13 -16.26
C THR A 122 0.68 -7.54 -16.87
N PHE A 123 -0.44 -8.24 -16.76
CA PHE A 123 -0.61 -9.55 -17.40
C PHE A 123 -0.61 -9.50 -18.93
N PHE A 124 -1.17 -8.45 -19.53
CA PHE A 124 -1.07 -8.24 -20.97
C PHE A 124 0.39 -7.93 -21.35
N ASP A 125 1.01 -6.98 -20.66
CA ASP A 125 2.35 -6.51 -20.99
C ASP A 125 3.38 -7.66 -20.91
N LEU A 126 3.31 -8.46 -19.85
CA LEU A 126 4.18 -9.64 -19.65
C LEU A 126 4.08 -10.70 -20.75
N ARG A 127 2.93 -10.80 -21.43
CA ARG A 127 2.69 -11.83 -22.45
C ARG A 127 2.98 -11.35 -23.86
N PHE A 128 2.61 -10.10 -24.17
CA PHE A 128 2.50 -9.65 -25.57
C PHE A 128 3.15 -8.29 -25.86
N TYR A 129 3.70 -7.59 -24.86
CA TYR A 129 4.27 -6.26 -25.10
C TYR A 129 5.40 -6.32 -26.12
N THR A 130 5.23 -5.58 -27.21
CA THR A 130 6.26 -5.36 -28.22
C THR A 130 6.25 -3.87 -28.57
N ASP A 131 7.42 -3.24 -28.67
CA ASP A 131 7.49 -1.80 -28.89
C ASP A 131 6.99 -1.45 -30.31
N SER A 132 5.93 -0.67 -30.38
CA SER A 132 5.25 -0.24 -31.61
C SER A 132 4.44 1.02 -31.35
N VAL A 133 4.03 1.71 -32.41
CA VAL A 133 3.16 2.90 -32.27
C VAL A 133 1.83 2.53 -31.59
N LEU A 134 1.23 1.40 -31.98
CA LEU A 134 -0.04 0.93 -31.41
C LEU A 134 0.07 0.58 -29.93
N SER A 135 1.14 -0.13 -29.52
CA SER A 135 1.33 -0.47 -28.10
C SER A 135 1.54 0.78 -27.24
N ARG A 136 2.30 1.76 -27.73
CA ARG A 136 2.47 3.06 -27.06
C ARG A 136 1.15 3.84 -26.95
N LEU A 137 0.31 3.83 -27.99
CA LEU A 137 -1.01 4.44 -27.93
C LEU A 137 -1.87 3.82 -26.82
N PHE A 138 -1.91 2.49 -26.73
CA PHE A 138 -2.65 1.83 -25.66
C PHE A 138 -2.07 2.11 -24.27
N THR A 139 -0.75 2.18 -24.13
CA THR A 139 -0.11 2.63 -22.88
C THR A 139 -0.57 4.04 -22.50
N THR A 140 -0.62 4.97 -23.46
CA THR A 140 -1.15 6.33 -23.21
C THR A 140 -2.61 6.30 -22.76
N LEU A 141 -3.45 5.43 -23.35
CA LEU A 141 -4.84 5.26 -22.91
C LEU A 141 -4.92 4.71 -21.47
N HIS A 142 -4.05 3.76 -21.10
CA HIS A 142 -3.96 3.23 -19.74
C HIS A 142 -3.46 4.27 -18.73
N LEU A 143 -2.56 5.17 -19.13
CA LEU A 143 -2.19 6.34 -18.32
C LEU A 143 -3.37 7.30 -18.15
N GLY A 144 -4.20 7.47 -19.19
CA GLY A 144 -5.47 8.22 -19.09
C GLY A 144 -6.43 7.60 -18.08
N VAL A 145 -6.53 6.28 -18.02
CA VAL A 145 -7.30 5.57 -16.96
C VAL A 145 -6.72 5.88 -15.58
N MET A 146 -5.40 5.85 -15.41
CA MET A 146 -4.75 6.21 -14.14
C MET A 146 -5.00 7.67 -13.73
N ALA A 147 -5.05 8.60 -14.69
CA ALA A 147 -5.45 9.98 -14.42
C ALA A 147 -6.93 10.07 -13.97
N GLY A 148 -7.81 9.24 -14.54
CA GLY A 148 -9.20 9.11 -14.10
C GLY A 148 -9.32 8.66 -12.64
N PHE A 149 -8.51 7.69 -12.21
CA PHE A 149 -8.40 7.31 -10.79
C PHE A 149 -7.96 8.49 -9.91
N ALA A 150 -7.01 9.30 -10.38
CA ALA A 150 -6.45 10.39 -9.58
C ALA A 150 -7.48 11.51 -9.33
N ILE A 151 -8.35 11.76 -10.31
CA ILE A 151 -9.43 12.75 -10.21
C ILE A 151 -10.55 12.25 -9.28
N LEU A 152 -10.88 10.96 -9.35
CA LEU A 152 -12.00 10.39 -8.60
C LEU A 152 -11.61 9.94 -7.19
N GLY A 153 -10.33 9.65 -6.94
CA GLY A 153 -9.80 9.15 -5.68
C GLY A 153 -10.12 10.05 -4.47
N PRO A 154 -9.85 11.36 -4.50
CA PRO A 154 -10.10 12.27 -3.37
C PRO A 154 -11.54 12.30 -2.84
N ASN A 155 -12.52 11.92 -3.65
CA ASN A 155 -13.94 11.89 -3.23
C ASN A 155 -14.47 10.46 -3.01
N PHE A 156 -13.60 9.45 -3.07
CA PHE A 156 -14.02 8.06 -2.96
C PHE A 156 -14.37 7.69 -1.51
N ASP A 157 -15.67 7.67 -1.20
CA ASP A 157 -16.23 7.23 0.08
C ASP A 157 -17.31 6.14 -0.11
N PRO A 158 -16.98 4.85 0.11
CA PRO A 158 -17.94 3.74 0.07
C PRO A 158 -19.05 3.81 1.12
N SER A 159 -18.86 4.53 2.23
CA SER A 159 -19.87 4.61 3.29
C SER A 159 -20.98 5.62 3.02
N ALA A 160 -20.72 6.60 2.16
CA ALA A 160 -21.70 7.57 1.68
C ALA A 160 -22.21 7.21 0.27
N SER A 161 -22.25 5.93 -0.09
CA SER A 161 -22.59 5.46 -1.46
C SER A 161 -23.96 5.96 -1.97
N THR A 162 -24.85 6.37 -1.07
CA THR A 162 -26.17 6.93 -1.42
C THR A 162 -26.16 8.44 -1.67
N ALA A 163 -25.16 9.18 -1.19
CA ALA A 163 -25.07 10.63 -1.34
C ALA A 163 -24.39 11.03 -2.67
N ASN A 164 -23.39 10.27 -3.12
CA ASN A 164 -22.54 10.65 -4.26
C ASN A 164 -22.67 9.72 -5.47
N GLY A 165 -23.90 9.38 -5.90
CA GLY A 165 -24.12 8.42 -6.99
C GLY A 165 -23.39 8.71 -8.30
N ARG A 166 -23.05 9.98 -8.58
CA ARG A 166 -22.33 10.40 -9.79
C ARG A 166 -20.85 10.01 -9.77
N GLU A 167 -20.21 10.00 -8.61
CA GLU A 167 -18.81 9.62 -8.46
C GLU A 167 -18.63 8.10 -8.66
N PHE A 168 -19.56 7.32 -8.12
CA PHE A 168 -19.64 5.88 -8.35
C PHE A 168 -19.93 5.55 -9.83
N TRP A 169 -20.79 6.33 -10.47
CA TRP A 169 -21.02 6.20 -11.91
C TRP A 169 -19.74 6.46 -12.71
N ASN A 170 -19.04 7.57 -12.45
CA ASN A 170 -17.77 7.91 -13.10
C ASN A 170 -16.71 6.80 -12.89
N MET A 171 -16.57 6.30 -11.66
CA MET A 171 -15.60 5.25 -11.33
C MET A 171 -15.89 3.96 -12.11
N SER A 172 -17.17 3.58 -12.22
CA SER A 172 -17.59 2.41 -13.00
C SER A 172 -17.26 2.57 -14.49
N LEU A 173 -17.40 3.78 -15.04
CA LEU A 173 -17.00 4.05 -16.43
C LEU A 173 -15.49 4.01 -16.65
N VAL A 174 -14.69 4.49 -15.70
CA VAL A 174 -13.23 4.37 -15.75
C VAL A 174 -12.81 2.90 -15.75
N LEU A 175 -13.41 2.08 -14.87
CA LEU A 175 -13.20 0.63 -14.83
C LEU A 175 -13.64 -0.08 -16.13
N MET A 176 -14.81 0.28 -16.67
CA MET A 176 -15.27 -0.22 -17.98
C MET A 176 -14.26 0.11 -19.08
N THR A 177 -13.82 1.37 -19.15
CA THR A 177 -12.90 1.86 -20.19
C THR A 177 -11.57 1.11 -20.13
N SER A 178 -11.02 0.88 -18.93
CA SER A 178 -9.84 0.05 -18.73
C SER A 178 -9.98 -1.34 -19.37
N ARG A 179 -11.12 -1.99 -19.19
CA ARG A 179 -11.39 -3.33 -19.73
C ARG A 179 -11.66 -3.35 -21.23
N LEU A 180 -12.27 -2.31 -21.77
CA LEU A 180 -12.42 -2.14 -23.22
C LEU A 180 -11.06 -1.95 -23.90
N ILE A 181 -10.16 -1.14 -23.33
CA ILE A 181 -8.79 -0.97 -23.83
C ILE A 181 -8.08 -2.34 -23.90
N LEU A 182 -8.14 -3.13 -22.82
CA LEU A 182 -7.57 -4.49 -22.79
C LEU A 182 -8.22 -5.40 -23.84
N THR A 183 -9.54 -5.34 -24.00
CA THR A 183 -10.28 -6.11 -25.02
C THR A 183 -9.72 -5.82 -26.42
N PHE A 184 -9.53 -4.55 -26.77
CA PHE A 184 -8.96 -4.14 -28.05
C PHE A 184 -7.48 -4.54 -28.19
N GLN A 185 -6.69 -4.43 -27.12
CA GLN A 185 -5.29 -4.87 -27.08
C GLN A 185 -5.18 -6.36 -27.39
N TYR A 186 -5.89 -7.23 -26.66
CA TYR A 186 -5.86 -8.67 -26.90
C TYR A 186 -6.46 -9.04 -28.27
N ALA A 187 -7.49 -8.32 -28.75
CA ALA A 187 -8.05 -8.52 -30.08
C ALA A 187 -7.03 -8.22 -31.19
N SER A 188 -6.20 -7.19 -31.02
CA SER A 188 -5.12 -6.87 -31.98
C SER A 188 -4.12 -8.02 -32.14
N ILE A 189 -3.86 -8.78 -31.05
CA ILE A 189 -2.95 -9.92 -31.06
C ILE A 189 -3.51 -11.10 -31.85
N ILE A 190 -4.84 -11.31 -31.86
CA ILE A 190 -5.47 -12.39 -32.63
C ILE A 190 -4.98 -12.37 -34.07
N TRP A 191 -4.86 -11.18 -34.69
CA TRP A 191 -4.44 -11.02 -36.08
C TRP A 191 -3.09 -11.69 -36.38
N TYR A 192 -2.16 -11.67 -35.43
CA TYR A 192 -0.83 -12.28 -35.55
C TYR A 192 -0.81 -13.78 -35.27
N ILE A 193 -1.73 -14.27 -34.43
CA ILE A 193 -1.77 -15.69 -34.02
C ILE A 193 -2.84 -16.51 -34.75
N LYS A 194 -3.54 -15.93 -35.75
CA LYS A 194 -4.62 -16.62 -36.51
C LYS A 194 -4.21 -17.98 -37.07
N GLY A 195 -2.93 -18.16 -37.40
CA GLY A 195 -2.38 -19.43 -37.90
C GLY A 195 -2.34 -20.56 -36.86
N TYR A 196 -2.45 -20.26 -35.57
CA TYR A 196 -2.26 -21.22 -34.47
C TYR A 196 -3.57 -21.46 -33.69
N LYS A 197 -4.43 -22.34 -34.22
CA LYS A 197 -5.78 -22.62 -33.67
C LYS A 197 -5.79 -22.92 -32.17
N ARG A 198 -4.76 -23.61 -31.65
CA ARG A 198 -4.62 -23.95 -30.22
C ARG A 198 -4.36 -22.73 -29.31
N THR A 199 -3.81 -21.64 -29.84
CA THR A 199 -3.53 -20.40 -29.09
C THR A 199 -4.64 -19.37 -29.24
N VAL A 200 -5.36 -19.39 -30.37
CA VAL A 200 -6.49 -18.48 -30.63
C VAL A 200 -7.63 -18.69 -29.63
N PHE A 201 -7.99 -19.94 -29.33
CA PHE A 201 -9.11 -20.24 -28.43
C PHE A 201 -8.91 -19.67 -27.01
N PRO A 202 -7.78 -19.90 -26.31
CA PRO A 202 -7.53 -19.31 -24.99
C PRO A 202 -7.50 -17.78 -25.01
N THR A 203 -6.91 -17.17 -26.04
CA THR A 203 -6.90 -15.71 -26.19
C THR A 203 -8.30 -15.14 -26.37
N LEU A 204 -9.18 -15.86 -27.09
CA LEU A 204 -10.58 -15.47 -27.24
C LEU A 204 -11.35 -15.56 -25.92
N LEU A 205 -11.06 -16.55 -25.06
CA LEU A 205 -11.62 -16.61 -23.71
C LEU A 205 -11.19 -15.42 -22.85
N VAL A 206 -9.92 -14.99 -22.95
CA VAL A 206 -9.42 -13.79 -22.25
C VAL A 206 -10.14 -12.53 -22.73
N ILE A 207 -10.31 -12.37 -24.05
CA ILE A 207 -11.07 -11.25 -24.65
C ILE A 207 -12.52 -11.26 -24.17
N GLY A 208 -13.18 -12.42 -24.23
CA GLY A 208 -14.55 -12.58 -23.75
C GLY A 208 -14.70 -12.24 -22.27
N THR A 209 -13.72 -12.63 -21.45
CA THR A 209 -13.68 -12.32 -20.01
C THR A 209 -13.58 -10.81 -19.78
N HIS A 210 -12.62 -10.13 -20.40
CA HIS A 210 -12.48 -8.68 -20.26
C HIS A 210 -13.69 -7.92 -20.80
N PHE A 211 -14.24 -8.34 -21.93
CA PHE A 211 -15.44 -7.72 -22.49
C PHE A 211 -16.66 -7.89 -21.57
N LEU A 212 -16.87 -9.10 -21.02
CA LEU A 212 -17.94 -9.35 -20.06
C LEU A 212 -17.77 -8.53 -18.79
N THR A 213 -16.54 -8.42 -18.27
CA THR A 213 -16.20 -7.54 -17.14
C THR A 213 -16.49 -6.07 -17.46
N ALA A 214 -16.16 -5.61 -18.67
CA ALA A 214 -16.48 -4.24 -19.11
C ALA A 214 -18.00 -3.99 -19.09
N MET A 215 -18.79 -4.91 -19.64
CA MET A 215 -20.25 -4.82 -19.63
C MET A 215 -20.84 -4.90 -18.22
N ALA A 216 -20.23 -5.69 -17.33
CA ALA A 216 -20.62 -5.74 -15.92
C ALA A 216 -20.40 -4.39 -15.21
N TYR A 217 -19.26 -3.73 -15.43
CA TYR A 217 -19.01 -2.39 -14.90
C TYR A 217 -19.96 -1.34 -15.50
N LEU A 218 -20.29 -1.45 -16.78
CA LEU A 218 -21.29 -0.58 -17.42
C LEU A 218 -22.69 -0.77 -16.78
N GLY A 219 -23.12 -2.02 -16.59
CA GLY A 219 -24.37 -2.33 -15.91
C GLY A 219 -24.41 -1.81 -14.48
N LEU A 220 -23.26 -1.87 -13.79
CA LEU A 220 -23.13 -1.33 -12.44
C LEU A 220 -23.22 0.21 -12.43
N ALA A 221 -22.66 0.90 -13.42
CA ALA A 221 -22.82 2.34 -13.60
C ALA A 221 -24.32 2.71 -13.68
N PHE A 222 -25.10 2.03 -14.53
CA PHE A 222 -26.55 2.27 -14.62
C PHE A 222 -27.33 1.86 -13.36
N THR A 223 -26.81 0.94 -12.56
CA THR A 223 -27.46 0.55 -11.30
C THR A 223 -27.37 1.67 -10.26
N PHE A 224 -26.23 2.36 -10.20
CA PHE A 224 -26.02 3.50 -9.32
C PHE A 224 -26.90 4.72 -9.65
N THR A 225 -27.39 4.84 -10.90
CA THR A 225 -28.34 5.90 -11.26
C THR A 225 -29.78 5.57 -10.87
N ARG A 226 -30.14 4.28 -10.78
CA ARG A 226 -31.54 3.84 -10.66
C ARG A 226 -31.95 3.38 -9.25
N THR A 227 -31.03 2.92 -8.42
CA THR A 227 -31.36 2.33 -7.11
C THR A 227 -30.34 2.67 -6.03
N ARG A 228 -30.80 3.32 -4.94
CA ARG A 228 -30.01 3.61 -3.72
C ARG A 228 -29.81 2.37 -2.85
N ARG A 229 -29.30 1.27 -3.41
CA ARG A 229 -29.00 0.06 -2.62
C ARG A 229 -27.61 0.14 -2.02
N HIS A 230 -27.55 0.05 -0.70
CA HIS A 230 -26.33 0.10 0.13
C HIS A 230 -25.29 -0.98 -0.20
N SER A 231 -25.62 -2.03 -0.98
CA SER A 231 -24.69 -3.14 -1.29
C SER A 231 -24.10 -3.11 -2.70
N ALA A 232 -24.47 -2.14 -3.54
CA ALA A 232 -24.01 -2.11 -4.93
C ALA A 232 -22.49 -1.87 -5.05
N PHE A 233 -21.87 -1.18 -4.09
CA PHE A 233 -20.42 -0.92 -4.10
C PHE A 233 -19.59 -2.22 -3.95
N LEU A 234 -20.11 -3.23 -3.25
CA LEU A 234 -19.44 -4.52 -3.06
C LEU A 234 -19.24 -5.25 -4.41
N ALA A 235 -20.10 -4.97 -5.39
CA ALA A 235 -20.03 -5.58 -6.71
C ALA A 235 -18.73 -5.25 -7.45
N TRP A 236 -18.14 -4.07 -7.25
CA TRP A 236 -16.86 -3.73 -7.91
C TRP A 236 -15.74 -4.71 -7.52
N TYR A 237 -15.63 -5.00 -6.23
CA TYR A 237 -14.58 -5.88 -5.71
C TYR A 237 -14.80 -7.33 -6.12
N VAL A 238 -16.06 -7.78 -6.10
CA VAL A 238 -16.42 -9.14 -6.53
C VAL A 238 -16.12 -9.32 -8.02
N ILE A 239 -16.49 -8.37 -8.86
CA ILE A 239 -16.22 -8.43 -10.31
C ILE A 239 -14.71 -8.50 -10.58
N GLY A 240 -13.92 -7.62 -9.95
CA GLY A 240 -12.45 -7.62 -10.11
C GLY A 240 -11.78 -8.92 -9.61
N ALA A 241 -12.21 -9.45 -8.47
CA ALA A 241 -11.68 -10.69 -7.92
C ALA A 241 -12.03 -11.90 -8.79
N VAL A 242 -13.29 -12.00 -9.26
CA VAL A 242 -13.74 -13.06 -10.17
C VAL A 242 -12.95 -13.00 -11.48
N GLU A 243 -12.76 -11.81 -12.05
CA GLU A 243 -11.94 -11.62 -13.25
C GLU A 243 -10.50 -12.12 -13.03
N ALA A 244 -9.86 -11.76 -11.92
CA ALA A 244 -8.51 -12.21 -11.60
C ALA A 244 -8.42 -13.74 -11.51
N ILE A 245 -9.39 -14.39 -10.85
CA ILE A 245 -9.46 -15.86 -10.74
C ILE A 245 -9.64 -16.50 -12.13
N PHE A 246 -10.51 -15.96 -12.98
CA PHE A 246 -10.68 -16.45 -14.35
C PHE A 246 -9.38 -16.33 -15.16
N MET A 247 -8.67 -15.21 -15.06
CA MET A 247 -7.41 -15.02 -15.77
C MET A 247 -6.30 -15.98 -15.32
N ILE A 248 -6.23 -16.26 -14.03
CA ILE A 248 -5.31 -17.26 -13.47
C ILE A 248 -5.70 -18.65 -13.95
N SER A 249 -6.99 -19.00 -13.90
CA SER A 249 -7.49 -20.29 -14.35
C SER A 249 -7.13 -20.54 -15.82
N ILE A 250 -7.37 -19.56 -16.70
CA ILE A 250 -6.99 -19.63 -18.12
C ILE A 250 -5.46 -19.79 -18.25
N SER A 251 -4.67 -19.04 -17.48
CA SER A 251 -3.20 -19.16 -17.53
C SER A 251 -2.67 -20.50 -17.02
N SER A 252 -3.38 -21.15 -16.11
CA SER A 252 -3.04 -22.45 -15.54
C SER A 252 -3.35 -23.62 -16.49
N PHE A 253 -4.50 -23.58 -17.17
CA PHE A 253 -4.89 -24.66 -18.10
C PHE A 253 -4.13 -24.60 -19.43
N TRP A 254 -3.79 -23.40 -19.93
CA TRP A 254 -3.10 -23.24 -21.20
C TRP A 254 -1.65 -22.80 -21.02
N ARG A 255 -0.73 -23.78 -21.11
CA ARG A 255 0.74 -23.59 -20.96
C ARG A 255 1.34 -22.52 -21.88
N LEU A 256 0.65 -22.16 -22.96
CA LEU A 256 0.99 -21.07 -23.89
C LEU A 256 0.81 -19.66 -23.31
N LEU A 257 -0.22 -19.44 -22.50
CA LEU A 257 -0.44 -18.18 -21.77
C LEU A 257 0.22 -18.19 -20.39
N SER A 258 0.97 -19.24 -20.07
CA SER A 258 1.70 -19.35 -18.81
C SER A 258 2.82 -18.31 -18.76
N PHE A 259 2.96 -17.66 -17.60
CA PHE A 259 4.04 -16.70 -17.30
C PHE A 259 5.43 -17.33 -17.13
N LYS A 260 5.62 -18.59 -17.56
CA LYS A 260 6.86 -19.33 -17.31
C LYS A 260 7.98 -18.79 -18.22
N GLY A 261 9.01 -18.22 -17.62
CA GLY A 261 10.12 -17.57 -18.35
C GLY A 261 9.78 -16.18 -18.89
N THR A 262 8.82 -15.49 -18.25
CA THR A 262 8.54 -14.04 -18.43
C THR A 262 9.15 -13.25 -17.26
N ALA A 263 9.31 -11.94 -17.42
CA ALA A 263 9.80 -11.02 -16.39
C ALA A 263 8.79 -10.75 -15.25
N ILE A 264 7.88 -11.69 -14.94
CA ILE A 264 6.86 -11.49 -13.89
C ILE A 264 7.48 -11.32 -12.51
N VAL A 265 8.58 -12.02 -12.21
CA VAL A 265 9.26 -11.88 -10.91
C VAL A 265 9.88 -10.49 -10.81
N GLU A 266 10.58 -10.04 -11.84
CA GLU A 266 11.13 -8.67 -11.94
C GLU A 266 10.03 -7.60 -11.78
N ARG A 267 8.88 -7.78 -12.46
CA ARG A 267 7.72 -6.90 -12.40
C ARG A 267 7.11 -6.75 -11.01
N PHE A 268 6.81 -7.87 -10.36
CA PHE A 268 6.20 -7.85 -9.03
C PHE A 268 7.20 -7.44 -7.93
N ASN A 269 8.47 -7.77 -8.09
CA ASN A 269 9.54 -7.27 -7.23
C ASN A 269 9.69 -5.75 -7.35
N GLY A 270 9.69 -5.22 -8.57
CA GLY A 270 9.69 -3.77 -8.82
C GLY A 270 8.48 -3.09 -8.21
N MET A 271 7.29 -3.68 -8.36
CA MET A 271 6.07 -3.17 -7.75
C MET A 271 6.14 -3.16 -6.21
N THR A 272 6.67 -4.23 -5.59
CA THR A 272 6.85 -4.29 -4.14
C THR A 272 7.82 -3.20 -3.66
N LEU A 273 8.90 -2.95 -4.41
CA LEU A 273 9.85 -1.89 -4.12
C LEU A 273 9.21 -0.50 -4.22
N ILE A 274 8.35 -0.27 -5.21
CA ILE A 274 7.57 0.97 -5.35
C ILE A 274 6.61 1.16 -4.16
N VAL A 275 5.90 0.09 -3.75
CA VAL A 275 5.01 0.11 -2.59
C VAL A 275 5.76 0.41 -1.29
N LEU A 276 6.94 -0.18 -1.08
CA LEU A 276 7.83 0.18 0.04
C LEU A 276 8.31 1.63 -0.08
N GLY A 277 8.55 2.11 -1.30
CA GLY A 277 8.91 3.49 -1.60
C GLY A 277 7.84 4.51 -1.15
N GLU A 278 6.56 4.19 -1.29
CA GLU A 278 5.47 5.02 -0.73
C GLU A 278 5.60 5.14 0.80
N GLY A 279 6.08 4.10 1.48
CA GLY A 279 6.37 4.19 2.91
C GLY A 279 7.51 5.11 3.27
N VAL A 280 8.55 5.17 2.44
CA VAL A 280 9.64 6.14 2.61
C VAL A 280 9.10 7.57 2.45
N VAL A 281 8.21 7.80 1.48
CA VAL A 281 7.50 9.09 1.32
C VAL A 281 6.64 9.41 2.55
N GLY A 282 5.88 8.44 3.06
CA GLY A 282 5.08 8.58 4.28
C GLY A 282 5.92 8.93 5.52
N MET A 283 7.08 8.30 5.67
CA MET A 283 8.06 8.62 6.72
C MET A 283 8.64 10.03 6.54
N ALA A 284 8.99 10.43 5.31
CA ALA A 284 9.51 11.76 5.04
C ALA A 284 8.46 12.85 5.34
N LYS A 285 7.19 12.59 5.01
CA LYS A 285 6.04 13.44 5.39
C LYS A 285 5.92 13.54 6.91
N ALA A 286 6.02 12.43 7.64
CA ALA A 286 5.99 12.44 9.11
C ALA A 286 7.13 13.26 9.72
N ALA A 287 8.37 13.04 9.28
CA ALA A 287 9.53 13.80 9.73
C ALA A 287 9.40 15.30 9.43
N THR A 288 8.92 15.65 8.23
CA THR A 288 8.64 17.04 7.83
C THR A 288 7.58 17.68 8.73
N ARG A 289 6.49 16.97 9.03
CA ARG A 289 5.44 17.47 9.93
C ARG A 289 5.97 17.71 11.34
N ILE A 290 6.83 16.82 11.85
CA ILE A 290 7.46 17.00 13.16
C ILE A 290 8.38 18.23 13.15
N ALA A 291 9.22 18.38 12.13
CA ALA A 291 10.18 19.49 12.01
C ALA A 291 9.51 20.86 11.78
N GLN A 292 8.34 20.88 11.12
CA GLN A 292 7.56 22.09 10.91
C GLN A 292 6.67 22.44 12.12
N GLY A 293 6.11 21.42 12.79
CA GLY A 293 5.16 21.61 13.89
C GLY A 293 5.83 21.89 15.24
N ALA A 294 6.92 21.21 15.56
CA ALA A 294 7.62 21.34 16.84
C ALA A 294 8.75 22.36 16.79
N ALA A 295 8.92 23.15 17.85
CA ALA A 295 10.05 24.06 18.03
C ALA A 295 11.37 23.29 18.23
N ASP A 296 11.32 22.23 19.04
CA ASP A 296 12.44 21.34 19.32
C ASP A 296 12.10 19.89 18.97
N VAL A 297 13.01 19.21 18.26
CA VAL A 297 12.88 17.78 17.98
C VAL A 297 13.41 16.99 19.17
N THR A 298 12.54 16.22 19.84
CA THR A 298 12.94 15.41 21.00
C THR A 298 13.72 14.16 20.57
N LYS A 299 14.59 13.65 21.47
CA LYS A 299 15.32 12.38 21.25
C LYS A 299 14.39 11.21 20.97
N THR A 300 13.23 11.18 21.63
CA THR A 300 12.20 10.14 21.43
C THR A 300 11.61 10.22 20.03
N SER A 301 11.31 11.42 19.52
CA SER A 301 10.82 11.62 18.15
C SER A 301 11.83 11.08 17.11
N ILE A 302 13.13 11.31 17.32
CA ILE A 302 14.20 10.75 16.47
C ILE A 302 14.18 9.21 16.54
N GLY A 303 14.11 8.64 17.74
CA GLY A 303 14.02 7.19 17.94
C GLY A 303 12.83 6.56 17.23
N LEU A 304 11.67 7.22 17.23
CA LEU A 304 10.46 6.76 16.53
C LEU A 304 10.59 6.82 15.01
N ILE A 305 11.26 7.84 14.46
CA ILE A 305 11.57 7.89 13.02
C ILE A 305 12.54 6.78 12.63
N ILE A 306 13.55 6.50 13.46
CA ILE A 306 14.45 5.35 13.26
C ILE A 306 13.66 4.04 13.28
N CYS A 307 12.70 3.88 14.20
CA CYS A 307 11.81 2.73 14.24
C CYS A 307 11.04 2.58 12.92
N TYR A 308 10.49 3.66 12.35
CA TYR A 308 9.82 3.62 11.06
C TYR A 308 10.77 3.14 9.94
N ILE A 309 11.97 3.71 9.85
CA ILE A 309 12.98 3.31 8.85
C ILE A 309 13.29 1.81 8.98
N LEU A 310 13.47 1.33 10.21
CA LEU A 310 13.73 -0.08 10.49
C LEU A 310 12.57 -0.98 10.08
N ILE A 311 11.30 -0.59 10.29
CA ILE A 311 10.14 -1.37 9.81
C ILE A 311 10.20 -1.55 8.30
N ILE A 312 10.41 -0.47 7.54
CA ILE A 312 10.48 -0.52 6.06
C ILE A 312 11.66 -1.40 5.63
N TYR A 313 12.84 -1.19 6.24
CA TYR A 313 14.04 -1.96 5.94
C TYR A 313 13.85 -3.46 6.25
N PHE A 314 13.23 -3.80 7.38
CA PHE A 314 12.97 -5.19 7.73
C PHE A 314 11.96 -5.85 6.79
N MET A 315 10.90 -5.14 6.37
CA MET A 315 9.99 -5.65 5.32
C MET A 315 10.74 -5.93 4.02
N TYR A 316 11.61 -5.00 3.60
CA TYR A 316 12.47 -5.17 2.44
C TYR A 316 13.34 -6.43 2.56
N THR A 317 14.08 -6.56 3.66
CA THR A 317 15.00 -7.69 3.89
C THR A 317 14.26 -9.03 3.90
N ILE A 318 13.15 -9.13 4.65
CA ILE A 318 12.37 -10.38 4.73
C ILE A 318 11.80 -10.74 3.36
N TYR A 319 11.34 -9.77 2.56
CA TYR A 319 10.80 -10.04 1.22
C TYR A 319 11.88 -10.49 0.23
N PHE A 320 12.96 -9.70 0.08
CA PHE A 320 13.94 -9.92 -0.99
C PHE A 320 14.90 -11.09 -0.71
N ASP A 321 15.28 -11.33 0.55
CA ASP A 321 16.19 -12.45 0.88
C ASP A 321 15.55 -13.84 0.64
N GLN A 322 14.22 -13.90 0.58
CA GLN A 322 13.48 -15.16 0.45
C GLN A 322 13.21 -15.57 -1.01
N ILE A 323 13.37 -14.67 -1.99
CA ILE A 323 13.02 -14.91 -3.39
C ILE A 323 14.22 -15.54 -4.13
N SER A 324 13.97 -16.63 -4.87
CA SER A 324 14.97 -17.21 -5.78
C SER A 324 14.37 -17.43 -7.16
N GLU A 325 14.92 -16.78 -8.17
CA GLU A 325 14.36 -16.70 -9.53
C GLU A 325 14.32 -18.05 -10.28
N ASP A 326 15.23 -18.97 -9.96
CA ASP A 326 15.49 -20.15 -10.79
C ASP A 326 14.55 -21.36 -10.57
N ARG A 327 13.57 -21.30 -9.64
CA ARG A 327 12.87 -22.50 -9.13
C ARG A 327 11.33 -22.44 -9.09
N PHE A 328 10.70 -21.75 -10.04
CA PHE A 328 9.24 -21.63 -10.11
C PHE A 328 8.55 -22.66 -11.03
N GLY A 329 7.50 -23.30 -10.50
CA GLY A 329 6.52 -24.03 -11.31
C GLY A 329 5.41 -23.09 -11.80
N SER A 330 4.75 -23.42 -12.91
CA SER A 330 3.75 -22.54 -13.57
C SER A 330 2.59 -22.14 -12.64
N ILE A 331 2.03 -23.09 -11.87
CA ILE A 331 0.90 -22.84 -10.96
C ILE A 331 1.36 -22.04 -9.73
N ARG A 332 2.51 -22.41 -9.15
CA ARG A 332 3.07 -21.74 -7.96
C ARG A 332 3.38 -20.26 -8.23
N GLN A 333 3.87 -19.97 -9.43
CA GLN A 333 4.14 -18.61 -9.91
C GLN A 333 2.87 -17.74 -9.97
N GLN A 334 1.72 -18.33 -10.34
CA GLN A 334 0.45 -17.60 -10.40
C GLN A 334 -0.14 -17.36 -9.01
N ILE A 335 -0.07 -18.35 -8.12
CA ILE A 335 -0.46 -18.18 -6.71
C ILE A 335 0.43 -17.11 -6.06
N TRP A 336 1.75 -17.18 -6.30
CA TRP A 336 2.71 -16.18 -5.84
C TRP A 336 2.36 -14.77 -6.34
N ALA A 337 2.02 -14.61 -7.63
CA ALA A 337 1.58 -13.32 -8.16
C ALA A 337 0.31 -12.79 -7.45
N PHE A 338 -0.68 -13.64 -7.18
CA PHE A 338 -1.90 -13.22 -6.50
C PHE A 338 -1.68 -12.88 -5.02
N LEU A 339 -0.80 -13.60 -4.32
CA LEU A 339 -0.46 -13.33 -2.91
C LEU A 339 0.21 -11.97 -2.69
N HIS A 340 0.71 -11.30 -3.74
CA HIS A 340 1.17 -9.92 -3.62
C HIS A 340 0.06 -8.94 -3.31
N PHE A 341 -1.19 -9.20 -3.71
CA PHE A 341 -2.29 -8.30 -3.41
C PHE A 341 -2.45 -8.10 -1.89
N PRO A 342 -2.72 -9.15 -1.09
CA PRO A 342 -2.86 -8.97 0.34
C PRO A 342 -1.53 -8.60 1.02
N LEU A 343 -0.38 -8.97 0.45
CA LEU A 343 0.92 -8.52 0.94
C LEU A 343 1.09 -7.00 0.79
N HIS A 344 0.88 -6.43 -0.39
CA HIS A 344 0.98 -4.99 -0.63
C HIS A 344 -0.01 -4.22 0.23
N MET A 345 -1.23 -4.74 0.41
CA MET A 345 -2.21 -4.17 1.32
C MET A 345 -1.70 -4.12 2.77
N GLY A 346 -1.14 -5.25 3.26
CA GLY A 346 -0.55 -5.33 4.61
C GLY A 346 0.61 -4.34 4.79
N ILE A 347 1.52 -4.28 3.82
CA ILE A 347 2.67 -3.36 3.82
C ILE A 347 2.17 -1.91 3.94
N LEU A 348 1.24 -1.49 3.07
CA LEU A 348 0.69 -0.13 3.05
C LEU A 348 -0.01 0.24 4.35
N LEU A 349 -0.87 -0.62 4.87
CA LEU A 349 -1.57 -0.38 6.14
C LEU A 349 -0.61 -0.32 7.33
N THR A 350 0.44 -1.15 7.35
CA THR A 350 1.45 -1.13 8.42
C THR A 350 2.25 0.17 8.40
N ILE A 351 2.62 0.64 7.20
CA ILE A 351 3.33 1.89 6.97
C ILE A 351 2.46 3.09 7.39
N GLU A 352 1.21 3.16 6.94
CA GLU A 352 0.29 4.25 7.32
C GLU A 352 -0.05 4.23 8.81
N GLY A 353 -0.21 3.05 9.41
CA GLY A 353 -0.36 2.91 10.85
C GLY A 353 0.88 3.40 11.62
N SER A 354 2.09 3.10 11.12
CA SER A 354 3.35 3.60 11.70
C SER A 354 3.39 5.13 11.70
N ARG A 355 3.01 5.77 10.58
CA ARG A 355 2.89 7.23 10.49
C ARG A 355 1.93 7.79 11.53
N GLY A 356 0.73 7.23 11.64
CA GLY A 356 -0.29 7.66 12.60
C GLY A 356 0.20 7.60 14.05
N TRP A 357 0.81 6.48 14.44
CA TRP A 357 1.31 6.28 15.80
C TRP A 357 2.49 7.18 16.17
N ILE A 358 3.39 7.47 15.23
CA ILE A 358 4.52 8.38 15.48
C ILE A 358 4.02 9.80 15.74
N LEU A 359 3.12 10.30 14.90
CA LEU A 359 2.53 11.63 15.08
C LEU A 359 1.72 11.74 16.38
N TRP A 360 0.99 10.68 16.74
CA TRP A 360 0.32 10.58 18.05
C TRP A 360 1.33 10.65 19.20
N SER A 361 2.38 9.81 19.18
CA SER A 361 3.34 9.74 20.28
C SER A 361 4.11 11.05 20.47
N VAL A 362 4.46 11.74 19.37
CA VAL A 362 5.10 13.06 19.43
C VAL A 362 4.16 14.08 20.07
N SER A 363 2.89 14.08 19.68
CA SER A 363 1.87 14.98 20.23
C SER A 363 1.65 14.73 21.73
N ASN A 364 1.51 13.46 22.12
CA ASN A 364 1.33 13.07 23.51
C ASN A 364 2.53 13.46 24.38
N GLN A 365 3.74 13.24 23.89
CA GLN A 365 4.95 13.61 24.61
C GLN A 365 5.08 15.13 24.79
N LEU A 366 4.73 15.91 23.77
CA LEU A 366 4.76 17.37 23.85
C LEU A 366 3.81 17.87 24.95
N ILE A 367 2.60 17.33 25.00
CA ILE A 367 1.59 17.68 26.01
C ILE A 367 2.02 17.23 27.42
N ASN A 368 2.52 16.00 27.56
CA ASN A 368 2.97 15.49 28.86
C ASN A 368 4.15 16.30 29.41
N LEU A 369 5.11 16.68 28.55
CA LEU A 369 6.24 17.53 28.95
C LEU A 369 5.80 18.96 29.30
N ALA A 370 4.80 19.50 28.61
CA ALA A 370 4.24 20.81 28.93
C ALA A 370 3.49 20.78 30.27
N THR A 371 2.70 19.73 30.50
CA THR A 371 1.93 19.51 31.74
C THR A 371 2.86 19.35 32.94
N ALA A 372 3.84 18.43 32.86
CA ALA A 372 4.81 18.22 33.94
C ALA A 372 5.63 19.48 34.27
N ARG A 373 5.95 20.30 33.26
CA ARG A 373 6.64 21.58 33.48
C ARG A 373 5.72 22.61 34.13
N ALA A 374 4.45 22.65 33.76
CA ALA A 374 3.46 23.53 34.38
C ALA A 374 3.27 23.17 35.85
N ASP A 375 3.12 21.88 36.16
CA ASP A 375 2.99 21.39 37.53
C ASP A 375 4.21 21.75 38.38
N ALA A 376 5.43 21.61 37.84
CA ALA A 376 6.66 21.97 38.55
C ALA A 376 6.74 23.48 38.85
N VAL A 377 6.36 24.35 37.91
CA VAL A 377 6.34 25.80 38.13
C VAL A 377 5.24 26.18 39.12
N PHE A 378 4.07 25.57 38.98
CA PHE A 378 2.95 25.79 39.88
C PHE A 378 3.33 25.44 41.33
N GLN A 379 3.90 24.25 41.57
CA GLN A 379 4.38 23.83 42.90
C GLN A 379 5.43 24.77 43.51
N GLN A 380 6.29 25.39 42.69
CA GLN A 380 7.27 26.37 43.17
C GLN A 380 6.67 27.74 43.51
N THR A 381 5.51 28.08 42.92
CA THR A 381 4.90 29.41 43.03
C THR A 381 3.77 29.46 44.07
N VAL A 382 3.20 28.30 44.43
CA VAL A 382 2.09 28.13 45.40
C VAL A 382 2.39 28.49 46.87
N PRO A 383 3.63 28.48 47.41
CA PRO A 383 3.85 28.89 48.81
C PRO A 383 3.45 30.35 49.13
N SER A 384 3.11 31.16 48.13
CA SER A 384 3.02 32.63 48.23
C SER A 384 1.68 33.25 47.78
N ARG A 385 0.69 32.47 47.32
CA ARG A 385 -0.60 33.02 46.84
C ARG A 385 -1.78 32.51 47.68
N SER A 386 -2.48 33.44 48.32
CA SER A 386 -3.73 33.23 49.05
C SER A 386 -4.92 33.82 48.29
N THR A 387 -5.12 33.36 47.06
CA THR A 387 -6.25 33.72 46.20
C THR A 387 -6.98 32.44 45.81
N THR A 388 -8.28 32.51 45.56
CA THR A 388 -9.21 31.38 45.63
C THR A 388 -8.78 30.14 44.81
N LEU A 389 -9.11 28.93 45.30
CA LEU A 389 -8.76 27.64 44.66
C LEU A 389 -9.03 27.59 43.14
N GLY A 390 -10.08 28.26 42.66
CA GLY A 390 -10.43 28.31 41.24
C GLY A 390 -9.45 29.10 40.38
N GLU A 391 -8.91 30.21 40.89
CA GLU A 391 -7.92 31.05 40.18
C GLU A 391 -6.60 30.30 39.98
N ASP A 392 -6.18 29.57 41.01
CA ASP A 392 -4.99 28.72 41.00
C ASP A 392 -5.07 27.63 39.92
N TRP A 393 -6.22 26.94 39.81
CA TRP A 393 -6.42 25.95 38.75
C TRP A 393 -6.40 26.58 37.36
N VAL A 394 -7.06 27.72 37.16
CA VAL A 394 -7.07 28.44 35.88
C VAL A 394 -5.65 28.86 35.50
N ASP A 395 -4.86 29.37 36.44
CA ASP A 395 -3.48 29.76 36.21
C ASP A 395 -2.62 28.56 35.78
N SER A 396 -2.79 27.40 36.42
CA SER A 396 -2.12 26.16 36.00
C SER A 396 -2.48 25.77 34.55
N LEU A 397 -3.77 25.78 34.19
CA LEU A 397 -4.21 25.47 32.83
C LEU A 397 -3.66 26.46 31.78
N LYS A 398 -3.66 27.77 32.08
CA LYS A 398 -3.05 28.79 31.21
C LYS A 398 -1.56 28.55 30.99
N LEU A 399 -0.88 28.10 32.04
CA LEU A 399 0.56 27.79 32.02
C LEU A 399 0.84 26.59 31.10
N ILE A 400 0.01 25.55 31.16
CA ILE A 400 0.06 24.41 30.20
C ILE A 400 -0.09 24.91 28.76
N VAL A 401 -1.13 25.71 28.47
CA VAL A 401 -1.36 26.25 27.12
C VAL A 401 -0.15 27.05 26.63
N THR A 402 0.44 27.87 27.51
CA THR A 402 1.63 28.68 27.19
C THR A 402 2.83 27.79 26.86
N PHE A 403 3.08 26.75 27.66
CA PHE A 403 4.19 25.82 27.39
C PHE A 403 3.97 24.95 26.15
N VAL A 404 2.75 24.55 25.85
CA VAL A 404 2.43 23.90 24.57
C VAL A 404 2.67 24.86 23.42
N SER A 405 2.17 26.10 23.50
CA SER A 405 2.37 27.13 22.46
C SER A 405 3.83 27.40 22.18
N ASN A 406 4.67 27.50 23.22
CA ASN A 406 6.11 27.73 23.08
C ASN A 406 6.84 26.56 22.41
N ARG A 407 6.27 25.35 22.47
CA ARG A 407 6.81 24.16 21.80
C ARG A 407 6.28 23.99 20.37
N LEU A 408 5.34 24.83 19.93
CA LEU A 408 4.82 24.82 18.56
C LEU A 408 5.42 25.98 17.76
N ARG A 409 5.95 25.69 16.57
CA ARG A 409 6.70 26.67 15.77
C ARG A 409 5.80 27.64 15.00
N SER A 410 4.64 27.16 14.57
CA SER A 410 3.59 27.95 13.89
C SER A 410 2.23 27.32 14.19
N PRO A 411 1.76 27.39 15.44
CA PRO A 411 0.47 26.80 15.79
C PRO A 411 -0.65 27.45 14.98
N GLN A 412 -1.61 26.66 14.53
CA GLN A 412 -2.92 27.21 14.16
C GLN A 412 -3.47 28.03 15.35
N GLN A 413 -4.36 28.99 15.09
CA GLN A 413 -4.94 29.83 16.13
C GLN A 413 -5.36 28.99 17.34
N ALA A 414 -4.82 29.33 18.52
CA ALA A 414 -5.10 28.59 19.73
C ALA A 414 -6.63 28.55 19.97
N PRO A 415 -7.20 27.39 20.31
CA PRO A 415 -8.64 27.30 20.55
C PRO A 415 -9.03 28.18 21.73
N ASN A 416 -10.28 28.65 21.74
CA ASN A 416 -10.77 29.46 22.83
C ASN A 416 -11.01 28.59 24.09
N PHE A 417 -10.14 28.75 25.09
CA PHE A 417 -10.26 28.09 26.39
C PHE A 417 -11.06 28.91 27.42
N GLN A 418 -11.44 30.16 27.14
CA GLN A 418 -12.17 31.02 28.09
C GLN A 418 -13.46 30.38 28.65
N PRO A 419 -14.31 29.71 27.85
CA PRO A 419 -15.52 29.07 28.37
C PRO A 419 -15.26 27.95 29.38
N ILE A 420 -14.04 27.41 29.45
CA ILE A 420 -13.62 26.41 30.45
C ILE A 420 -13.14 27.13 31.71
N TYR A 421 -12.35 28.20 31.54
CA TYR A 421 -11.87 29.01 32.65
C TYR A 421 -13.02 29.65 33.42
N ASP A 422 -14.01 30.24 32.72
CA ASP A 422 -15.17 30.85 33.34
C ASP A 422 -15.98 29.84 34.17
N ARG A 423 -16.16 28.62 33.63
CA ARG A 423 -16.85 27.52 34.34
C ARG A 423 -16.09 27.00 35.55
N LEU A 424 -14.76 27.09 35.53
CA LEU A 424 -13.90 26.68 36.65
C LEU A 424 -13.93 27.74 37.78
N LEU A 425 -13.99 29.02 37.42
CA LEU A 425 -14.11 30.14 38.36
C LEU A 425 -15.50 30.23 38.99
N SER A 426 -16.55 29.83 38.27
CA SER A 426 -17.93 29.83 38.77
C SER A 426 -18.33 28.56 39.53
N MET A 427 -17.39 27.66 39.81
CA MET A 427 -17.66 26.40 40.49
C MET A 427 -17.88 26.63 41.98
N ASP A 428 -19.02 26.16 42.49
CA ASP A 428 -19.33 26.23 43.91
C ASP A 428 -18.44 25.27 44.72
N LEU A 429 -17.87 25.76 45.82
CA LEU A 429 -16.99 24.98 46.69
C LEU A 429 -17.76 23.90 47.46
N ASP A 430 -19.07 24.11 47.67
CA ASP A 430 -19.95 23.25 48.48
C ASP A 430 -20.79 22.25 47.63
N ASP A 431 -20.62 22.20 46.31
CA ASP A 431 -21.37 21.28 45.43
C ASP A 431 -20.91 19.80 45.64
N PRO A 432 -21.82 18.87 45.98
CA PRO A 432 -21.50 17.45 46.10
C PRO A 432 -21.01 16.80 44.79
N ASN A 433 -21.25 17.40 43.61
CA ASN A 433 -20.78 16.90 42.32
C ASN A 433 -19.44 17.51 41.87
N ARG A 434 -18.82 18.37 42.68
CA ARG A 434 -17.62 19.14 42.34
C ARG A 434 -16.50 18.31 41.74
N GLU A 435 -16.13 17.19 42.34
CA GLU A 435 -15.04 16.35 41.85
C GLU A 435 -15.30 15.81 40.44
N LYS A 436 -16.56 15.44 40.18
CA LYS A 436 -16.99 14.92 38.87
C LYS A 436 -17.00 16.01 37.82
N ASP A 437 -17.47 17.21 38.16
CA ASP A 437 -17.46 18.36 37.27
C ASP A 437 -16.06 18.87 36.98
N LEU A 438 -15.17 18.86 37.98
CA LEU A 438 -13.75 19.15 37.80
C LEU A 438 -13.10 18.14 36.83
N ALA A 439 -13.35 16.85 37.01
CA ALA A 439 -12.84 15.81 36.13
C ALA A 439 -13.35 15.94 34.69
N ASP A 440 -14.63 16.32 34.51
CA ASP A 440 -15.23 16.53 33.19
C ASP A 440 -14.66 17.79 32.50
N LEU A 441 -14.45 18.88 33.24
CA LEU A 441 -13.79 20.10 32.74
C LEU A 441 -12.33 19.85 32.37
N TYR A 442 -11.62 19.07 33.17
CA TYR A 442 -10.23 18.67 32.88
C TYR A 442 -10.16 17.86 31.59
N LYS A 443 -11.06 16.89 31.39
CA LYS A 443 -11.18 16.14 30.13
C LYS A 443 -11.51 17.06 28.95
N GLU A 444 -12.42 18.03 29.11
CA GLU A 444 -12.75 19.02 28.07
C GLU A 444 -11.50 19.81 27.65
N PHE A 445 -10.73 20.28 28.63
CA PHE A 445 -9.50 21.02 28.40
C PHE A 445 -8.48 20.20 27.62
N PHE A 446 -8.14 19.00 28.09
CA PHE A 446 -7.15 18.15 27.43
C PHE A 446 -7.61 17.72 26.04
N ASN A 447 -8.89 17.43 25.82
CA ASN A 447 -9.41 17.12 24.49
C ASN A 447 -9.20 18.27 23.49
N LYS A 448 -9.48 19.51 23.91
CA LYS A 448 -9.22 20.69 23.08
C LYS A 448 -7.73 20.88 22.83
N LEU A 449 -6.90 20.67 23.85
CA LEU A 449 -5.44 20.75 23.76
C LEU A 449 -4.88 19.70 22.79
N TYR A 450 -5.23 18.42 22.95
CA TYR A 450 -4.85 17.33 22.05
C TYR A 450 -5.32 17.59 20.62
N SER A 451 -6.56 18.03 20.43
CA SER A 451 -7.06 18.38 19.09
C SER A 451 -6.24 19.51 18.45
N TRP A 452 -5.83 20.52 19.21
CA TRP A 452 -5.03 21.63 18.68
C TRP A 452 -3.61 21.19 18.28
N VAL A 453 -2.96 20.41 19.14
CA VAL A 453 -1.61 19.87 18.87
C VAL A 453 -1.64 18.92 17.67
N LEU A 454 -2.59 17.97 17.63
CA LEU A 454 -2.72 17.00 16.54
C LEU A 454 -3.02 17.68 15.20
N ARG A 455 -3.89 18.70 15.17
CA ARG A 455 -4.16 19.49 13.96
C ARG A 455 -2.91 20.22 13.46
N THR A 456 -2.06 20.70 14.37
CA THR A 456 -0.78 21.33 14.00
C THR A 456 0.15 20.35 13.28
N PHE A 457 0.11 19.06 13.65
CA PHE A 457 0.85 17.99 12.96
C PHE A 457 0.10 17.41 11.74
N GLY A 458 -1.09 17.93 11.42
CA GLY A 458 -1.90 17.52 10.28
C GLY A 458 -2.71 16.24 10.50
N ILE A 459 -3.19 16.03 11.73
CA ILE A 459 -4.21 15.01 12.06
C ILE A 459 -5.51 15.72 12.42
N ASP A 460 -6.56 15.53 11.62
CA ASP A 460 -7.85 16.16 11.87
C ASP A 460 -8.75 15.33 12.80
N LEU A 461 -8.87 15.79 14.05
CA LEU A 461 -9.89 15.33 14.97
C LEU A 461 -11.15 16.19 14.82
N SER A 462 -12.31 15.54 14.67
CA SER A 462 -13.61 16.19 14.60
C SER A 462 -13.85 16.95 15.90
N ALA A 463 -13.73 18.27 15.87
CA ALA A 463 -14.12 19.12 16.99
C ALA A 463 -15.63 19.28 16.92
N LEU A 464 -16.38 18.65 17.83
CA LEU A 464 -17.80 18.92 17.95
C LEU A 464 -17.95 20.28 18.65
N ASN A 465 -18.61 21.23 17.98
CA ASN A 465 -18.93 22.51 18.59
C ASN A 465 -20.01 22.32 19.66
N GLY A 466 -19.68 22.62 20.91
CA GLY A 466 -20.61 22.56 22.03
C GLY A 466 -19.90 22.50 23.38
N SER A 467 -20.67 22.69 24.46
CA SER A 467 -20.22 22.55 25.85
C SER A 467 -21.18 21.63 26.61
N GLY A 468 -20.68 20.95 27.64
CA GLY A 468 -21.49 20.10 28.52
C GLY A 468 -21.23 18.60 28.41
N ARG A 469 -21.66 17.86 29.45
CA ARG A 469 -21.32 16.43 29.66
C ARG A 469 -21.68 15.51 28.49
N GLN A 470 -22.82 15.74 27.82
CA GLN A 470 -23.26 14.90 26.70
C GLN A 470 -22.38 15.07 25.44
N VAL A 471 -22.03 16.32 25.11
CA VAL A 471 -21.14 16.64 23.98
C VAL A 471 -19.74 16.07 24.24
N LEU A 472 -19.25 16.17 25.48
CA LEU A 472 -17.96 15.61 25.90
C LEU A 472 -17.94 14.09 25.84
N ALA A 473 -18.98 13.43 26.33
CA ALA A 473 -19.11 11.97 26.24
C ALA A 473 -19.09 11.50 24.77
N GLN A 474 -19.78 12.23 23.89
CA GLN A 474 -19.81 11.92 22.46
C GLN A 474 -18.45 12.17 21.78
N GLN A 475 -17.77 13.27 22.10
CA GLN A 475 -16.44 13.59 21.57
C GLN A 475 -15.38 12.57 22.03
N ASN A 476 -15.34 12.25 23.33
CA ASN A 476 -14.46 11.24 23.88
C ASN A 476 -14.67 9.88 23.21
N LYS A 477 -15.93 9.50 23.03
CA LYS A 477 -16.27 8.25 22.33
C LYS A 477 -15.76 8.25 20.89
N GLN A 478 -15.91 9.35 20.16
CA GLN A 478 -15.40 9.43 18.78
C GLN A 478 -13.87 9.36 18.72
N VAL A 479 -13.17 10.07 19.61
CA VAL A 479 -11.70 10.05 19.65
C VAL A 479 -11.17 8.68 20.05
N SER A 480 -11.74 8.05 21.08
CA SER A 480 -11.41 6.68 21.51
C SER A 480 -11.62 5.68 20.36
N VAL A 481 -12.77 5.72 19.69
CA VAL A 481 -13.03 4.85 18.53
C VAL A 481 -11.98 5.03 17.43
N LYS A 482 -11.52 6.26 17.17
CA LYS A 482 -10.46 6.50 16.17
C LYS A 482 -9.16 5.79 16.53
N PHE A 483 -8.71 5.92 17.78
CA PHE A 483 -7.49 5.27 18.25
C PHE A 483 -7.63 3.75 18.39
N HIS A 484 -8.81 3.23 18.71
CA HIS A 484 -9.08 1.80 18.72
C HIS A 484 -8.96 1.23 17.31
N VAL A 485 -9.54 1.89 16.31
CA VAL A 485 -9.40 1.48 14.91
C VAL A 485 -7.94 1.52 14.50
N LEU A 486 -7.22 2.61 14.79
CA LEU A 486 -5.79 2.76 14.51
C LEU A 486 -4.94 1.64 15.14
N PHE A 487 -5.24 1.28 16.38
CA PHE A 487 -4.54 0.22 17.10
C PHE A 487 -4.83 -1.15 16.50
N ALA A 488 -6.11 -1.45 16.25
CA ALA A 488 -6.53 -2.72 15.68
C ALA A 488 -5.89 -2.94 14.31
N TYR A 489 -6.07 -2.00 13.37
CA TYR A 489 -5.60 -2.22 12.01
C TYR A 489 -4.08 -2.23 11.91
N PHE A 490 -3.36 -1.45 12.71
CA PHE A 490 -1.90 -1.40 12.67
C PHE A 490 -1.29 -2.76 13.05
N PHE A 491 -1.70 -3.34 14.18
CA PHE A 491 -1.20 -4.65 14.62
C PHE A 491 -1.67 -5.79 13.73
N ILE A 492 -2.92 -5.76 13.26
CA ILE A 492 -3.43 -6.74 12.30
C ILE A 492 -2.63 -6.66 10.99
N ALA A 493 -2.43 -5.47 10.43
CA ALA A 493 -1.70 -5.29 9.18
C ALA A 493 -0.25 -5.73 9.30
N ALA A 494 0.44 -5.39 10.40
CA ALA A 494 1.81 -5.81 10.63
C ALA A 494 1.93 -7.33 10.74
N GLY A 495 1.03 -7.96 11.51
CA GLY A 495 0.99 -9.41 11.64
C GLY A 495 0.66 -10.13 10.33
N VAL A 496 -0.34 -9.63 9.60
CA VAL A 496 -0.75 -10.14 8.29
C VAL A 496 0.36 -9.99 7.25
N THR A 497 1.14 -8.90 7.29
CA THR A 497 2.30 -8.71 6.43
C THR A 497 3.32 -9.84 6.61
N LEU A 498 3.67 -10.19 7.86
CA LEU A 498 4.56 -11.32 8.13
C LEU A 498 3.97 -12.67 7.67
N ILE A 499 2.68 -12.90 7.89
CA ILE A 499 2.01 -14.12 7.44
C ILE A 499 2.05 -14.26 5.91
N PHE A 500 1.82 -13.16 5.18
CA PHE A 500 1.91 -13.17 3.72
C PHE A 500 3.35 -13.27 3.24
N LEU A 501 4.34 -12.65 3.91
CA LEU A 501 5.76 -12.87 3.60
C LEU A 501 6.14 -14.35 3.78
N ALA A 502 5.73 -14.99 4.87
CA ALA A 502 5.92 -16.43 5.08
C ALA A 502 5.23 -17.28 4.00
N SER A 503 4.02 -16.89 3.60
CA SER A 503 3.29 -17.53 2.49
C SER A 503 4.02 -17.36 1.16
N MET A 504 4.59 -16.19 0.91
CA MET A 504 5.39 -15.90 -0.29
C MET A 504 6.66 -16.75 -0.33
N HIS A 505 7.36 -16.91 0.79
CA HIS A 505 8.48 -17.84 0.90
C HIS A 505 8.04 -19.28 0.61
N TRP A 506 6.85 -19.67 1.09
CA TRP A 506 6.29 -20.98 0.82
C TRP A 506 6.06 -21.24 -0.69
N PHE A 507 5.48 -20.28 -1.39
CA PHE A 507 5.23 -20.38 -2.84
C PHE A 507 6.43 -19.97 -3.71
N GLY A 508 7.49 -19.42 -3.11
CA GLY A 508 8.74 -18.98 -3.76
C GLY A 508 9.66 -20.13 -4.21
N LYS A 509 9.80 -21.21 -3.41
CA LYS A 509 10.79 -22.30 -3.67
C LYS A 509 10.19 -23.70 -3.73
N ALA A 510 10.47 -24.44 -4.81
CA ALA A 510 9.89 -25.76 -5.06
C ALA A 510 10.32 -26.80 -3.99
N HIS A 511 11.62 -26.86 -3.73
CA HIS A 511 12.19 -27.65 -2.64
C HIS A 511 12.70 -26.71 -1.56
N LYS A 512 12.35 -27.01 -0.30
CA LYS A 512 12.74 -26.23 0.87
C LYS A 512 13.58 -27.09 1.79
N THR A 513 14.61 -26.49 2.36
CA THR A 513 15.40 -27.10 3.42
C THR A 513 14.61 -27.10 4.74
N ARG A 514 14.97 -27.96 5.69
CA ARG A 514 14.36 -27.97 7.03
C ARG A 514 14.49 -26.62 7.75
N GLY A 515 15.59 -25.90 7.50
CA GLY A 515 15.81 -24.55 8.05
C GLY A 515 14.83 -23.53 7.47
N GLU A 516 14.62 -23.53 6.15
CA GLU A 516 13.64 -22.63 5.52
C GLU A 516 12.20 -22.93 5.98
N VAL A 517 11.85 -24.20 6.20
CA VAL A 517 10.53 -24.55 6.77
C VAL A 517 10.39 -24.02 8.19
N LEU A 518 11.43 -24.13 9.03
CA LEU A 518 11.43 -23.57 10.38
C LEU A 518 11.28 -22.04 10.35
N SER A 519 12.01 -21.36 9.47
CA SER A 519 11.88 -19.91 9.23
C SER A 519 10.44 -19.52 8.91
N ILE A 520 9.80 -20.20 7.95
CA ILE A 520 8.40 -19.94 7.57
C ILE A 520 7.45 -20.11 8.76
N ILE A 521 7.62 -21.18 9.56
CA ILE A 521 6.78 -21.43 10.73
C ILE A 521 6.97 -20.32 11.77
N MET A 522 8.21 -19.95 12.10
CA MET A 522 8.50 -18.91 13.08
C MET A 522 7.95 -17.56 12.62
N THR A 523 8.16 -17.17 11.36
CA THR A 523 7.62 -15.92 10.81
C THR A 523 6.09 -15.88 10.87
N THR A 524 5.42 -17.02 10.61
CA THR A 524 3.96 -17.13 10.73
C THR A 524 3.50 -17.02 12.19
N LEU A 525 4.23 -17.62 13.13
CA LEU A 525 3.94 -17.54 14.56
C LEU A 525 4.09 -16.11 15.10
N PHE A 526 5.18 -15.42 14.78
CA PHE A 526 5.38 -14.02 15.16
C PHE A 526 4.34 -13.10 14.50
N GLY A 527 4.01 -13.32 13.23
CA GLY A 527 2.95 -12.58 12.54
C GLY A 527 1.59 -12.78 13.21
N THR A 528 1.24 -14.01 13.58
CA THR A 528 0.00 -14.31 14.29
C THR A 528 -0.02 -13.65 15.67
N GLY A 529 1.08 -13.77 16.44
CA GLY A 529 1.23 -13.13 17.74
C GLY A 529 1.04 -11.61 17.67
N LEU A 530 1.62 -10.96 16.66
CA LEU A 530 1.50 -9.53 16.45
C LEU A 530 0.06 -9.11 16.12
N ALA A 531 -0.64 -9.87 15.27
CA ALA A 531 -2.05 -9.61 14.96
C ALA A 531 -2.96 -9.78 16.18
N LEU A 532 -2.67 -10.74 17.07
CA LEU A 532 -3.44 -11.00 18.28
C LEU A 532 -3.36 -9.87 19.33
N ILE A 533 -2.36 -8.98 19.26
CA ILE A 533 -2.28 -7.78 20.13
C ILE A 533 -3.52 -6.89 19.97
N SER A 534 -4.13 -6.88 18.77
CA SER A 534 -5.38 -6.14 18.53
C SER A 534 -6.55 -6.55 19.45
N ILE A 535 -6.50 -7.74 20.06
CA ILE A 535 -7.52 -8.23 21.01
C ILE A 535 -7.55 -7.38 22.29
N PHE A 536 -6.49 -6.63 22.61
CA PHE A 536 -6.45 -5.77 23.80
C PHE A 536 -7.61 -4.77 23.84
N ILE A 537 -8.09 -4.30 22.69
CA ILE A 537 -9.26 -3.42 22.58
C ILE A 537 -10.52 -4.12 23.10
N LYS A 538 -10.72 -5.40 22.74
CA LYS A 538 -11.89 -6.17 23.20
C LYS A 538 -11.87 -6.42 24.71
N VAL A 539 -10.67 -6.46 25.31
CA VAL A 539 -10.52 -6.58 26.77
C VAL A 539 -10.94 -5.29 27.44
N GLU A 540 -10.50 -4.14 26.92
CA GLU A 540 -10.90 -2.83 27.43
C GLU A 540 -12.41 -2.59 27.34
N GLU A 541 -13.02 -2.90 26.19
CA GLU A 541 -14.48 -2.78 25.98
C GLU A 541 -15.30 -3.60 27.01
N ARG A 542 -14.73 -4.69 27.53
CA ARG A 542 -15.38 -5.54 28.55
C ARG A 542 -15.20 -5.01 29.98
N VAL A 543 -14.02 -4.48 30.30
CA VAL A 543 -13.69 -3.98 31.65
C VAL A 543 -14.36 -2.63 31.93
N GLY A 544 -14.62 -1.85 30.87
CA GLY A 544 -15.22 -0.52 30.99
C GLY A 544 -14.20 0.55 31.42
N PRO A 545 -14.62 1.83 31.42
CA PRO A 545 -13.74 2.96 31.75
C PRO A 545 -13.41 2.98 33.25
N GLY A 546 -12.11 2.99 33.60
CA GLY A 546 -11.65 3.23 34.98
C GLY A 546 -10.52 2.35 35.50
N GLY A 547 -10.09 1.32 34.76
CA GLY A 547 -8.95 0.46 35.13
C GLY A 547 -7.77 0.54 34.15
N SER A 548 -6.56 0.29 34.64
CA SER A 548 -5.39 0.09 33.78
C SER A 548 -5.55 -1.21 32.98
N THR A 549 -5.84 -1.09 31.70
CA THR A 549 -5.94 -2.24 30.79
C THR A 549 -4.64 -2.41 30.01
N PRO A 550 -4.39 -3.58 29.41
CA PRO A 550 -3.24 -3.76 28.51
C PRO A 550 -3.24 -2.72 27.37
N TYR A 551 -4.41 -2.35 26.85
CA TYR A 551 -4.52 -1.30 25.84
C TYR A 551 -4.09 0.07 26.37
N THR A 552 -4.63 0.53 27.52
CA THR A 552 -4.30 1.86 28.05
C THR A 552 -2.82 1.97 28.38
N ASN A 553 -2.22 0.90 28.93
CA ASN A 553 -0.78 0.83 29.18
C ASN A 553 0.03 0.94 27.88
N PHE A 554 -0.40 0.28 26.80
CA PHE A 554 0.23 0.41 25.48
C PHE A 554 0.01 1.79 24.84
N PHE A 555 -1.16 2.38 25.04
CA PHE A 555 -1.53 3.67 24.48
C PHE A 555 -0.72 4.81 25.10
N GLU A 556 -0.46 4.72 26.41
CA GLU A 556 0.38 5.67 27.15
C GLU A 556 1.86 5.38 26.98
N SER A 557 2.24 4.12 26.81
CA SER A 557 3.62 3.73 26.60
C SER A 557 4.04 3.95 25.14
N GLY A 558 5.14 4.64 24.89
CA GLY A 558 5.66 4.89 23.53
C GLY A 558 6.14 3.64 22.78
N TRP A 559 5.66 2.44 23.13
CA TRP A 559 6.14 1.14 22.70
C TRP A 559 5.39 0.53 21.51
N ILE A 560 4.27 1.12 21.07
CA ILE A 560 3.45 0.57 19.97
C ILE A 560 4.29 0.31 18.70
N VAL A 561 5.01 1.31 18.20
CA VAL A 561 5.86 1.17 17.00
C VAL A 561 7.12 0.34 17.28
N PRO A 562 7.87 0.57 18.38
CA PRO A 562 9.00 -0.29 18.76
C PRO A 562 8.67 -1.78 18.84
N THR A 563 7.49 -2.17 19.34
CA THR A 563 7.08 -3.59 19.42
C THR A 563 7.08 -4.26 18.04
N VAL A 564 6.62 -3.57 16.99
CA VAL A 564 6.66 -4.09 15.61
C VAL A 564 8.10 -4.22 15.13
N VAL A 565 8.95 -3.21 15.38
CA VAL A 565 10.39 -3.23 15.05
C VAL A 565 11.08 -4.44 15.68
N PHE A 566 10.90 -4.63 17.00
CA PHE A 566 11.51 -5.75 17.72
C PHE A 566 11.03 -7.09 17.19
N THR A 567 9.74 -7.22 16.89
CA THR A 567 9.18 -8.46 16.33
C THR A 567 9.79 -8.78 14.96
N TYR A 568 9.87 -7.80 14.06
CA TYR A 568 10.44 -7.98 12.72
C TYR A 568 11.94 -8.23 12.78
N GLY A 569 12.66 -7.49 13.62
CA GLY A 569 14.09 -7.69 13.84
C GLY A 569 14.41 -9.07 14.43
N LEU A 570 13.54 -9.58 15.33
CA LEU A 570 13.67 -10.92 15.88
C LEU A 570 13.46 -11.99 14.81
N VAL A 571 12.47 -11.83 13.93
CA VAL A 571 12.28 -12.72 12.76
C VAL A 571 13.54 -12.79 11.90
N ILE A 572 14.13 -11.64 11.56
CA ILE A 572 15.37 -11.58 10.77
C ILE A 572 16.53 -12.24 11.53
N ALA A 573 16.68 -11.97 12.83
CA ALA A 573 17.75 -12.55 13.63
C ALA A 573 17.65 -14.09 13.67
N ILE A 574 16.43 -14.63 13.80
CA ILE A 574 16.18 -16.08 13.71
C ILE A 574 16.55 -16.61 12.33
N ASP A 575 16.14 -15.93 11.26
CA ASP A 575 16.45 -16.35 9.89
C ASP A 575 17.97 -16.37 9.64
N CYS A 576 18.68 -15.31 10.03
CA CYS A 576 20.14 -15.27 9.95
C CYS A 576 20.80 -16.39 10.76
N PHE A 577 20.30 -16.68 11.97
CA PHE A 577 20.80 -17.76 12.80
C PHE A 577 20.60 -19.13 12.15
N ILE A 578 19.41 -19.39 11.58
CA ILE A 578 19.10 -20.63 10.84
C ILE A 578 20.06 -20.81 9.67
N VAL A 579 20.28 -19.76 8.86
CA VAL A 579 21.20 -19.79 7.72
C VAL A 579 22.63 -20.06 8.18
N TRP A 580 23.09 -19.39 9.24
CA TRP A 580 24.42 -19.61 9.81
C TRP A 580 24.63 -21.04 10.30
N VAL A 581 23.68 -21.62 11.05
CA VAL A 581 23.73 -23.01 11.52
C VAL A 581 23.76 -23.98 10.33
N SER A 582 22.91 -23.74 9.33
CA SER A 582 22.84 -24.56 8.11
C SER A 582 24.18 -24.58 7.37
N HIS A 583 24.77 -23.40 7.15
CA HIS A 583 26.06 -23.26 6.48
C HIS A 583 27.21 -23.92 7.29
N ARG A 584 27.21 -23.78 8.62
CA ARG A 584 28.21 -24.44 9.48
C ARG A 584 28.12 -25.96 9.42
N ARG A 585 26.91 -26.52 9.39
CA ARG A 585 26.68 -27.97 9.25
C ARG A 585 27.12 -28.49 7.88
N TRP A 586 26.87 -27.72 6.83
CA TRP A 586 27.32 -28.07 5.49
C TRP A 586 28.84 -28.10 5.39
N ARG A 587 29.54 -27.07 5.88
CA ARG A 587 31.03 -27.05 5.88
C ARG A 587 31.63 -28.27 6.58
N ARG A 588 31.11 -28.65 7.76
CA ARG A 588 31.55 -29.83 8.52
C ARG A 588 31.33 -31.18 7.82
N ARG A 589 30.50 -31.24 6.77
CA ARG A 589 30.27 -32.46 5.98
C ARG A 589 31.15 -32.53 4.74
N VAL A 590 31.71 -31.39 4.32
CA VAL A 590 32.53 -31.25 3.11
C VAL A 590 34.02 -31.29 3.45
N THR A 591 34.41 -30.81 4.64
CA THR A 591 35.68 -31.10 5.30
C THR A 591 35.59 -32.42 6.05
#